data_AF-A0A7Y2H2I1-F1
#
_entry.id   AF-A0A7Y2H2I1-F1
#
_cell.length_a   1.000
_cell.length_b   1.000
_cell.length_c   1.000
_cell.angle_alpha   90.00
_cell.angle_beta   90.00
_cell.angle_gamma   90.00
#
_symmetry.space_group_name_H-M   'P 1'
#
loop_
_entity.id
_entity.type
_entity.pdbx_description
1 polymer ?
#
loop_
_entity_poly.entity_id
_entity_poly.type
_entity_poly.pdbx_seq_one_letter_code
_entity_poly.pdbx_strand_id
1 'polypeptide(L)'
;MTRIAICLFLAFAFVAPTLAEAQEKPEFNPFQFLGDDGSVPAEWVGIWQIEATSRFCGSSEILTTTSIVDTLCESESFNQDDPEVDFNCSGSATATTMNMTCTGTNPAGPGCDQNLSIVFEGTRNGDTYTITATTNVTYSGDCSPELQDTCFVSTQTGTRISSDPGECKGVP
;
A
#
# COMPACT_ATOMS: atom_id res chain seq x y z
N MET A 1 -6.53 58.00 52.50
CA MET A 1 -6.14 57.96 51.08
C MET A 1 -5.64 56.55 50.79
N THR A 2 -6.49 55.69 50.24
CA THR A 2 -6.12 54.31 49.88
C THR A 2 -6.87 53.97 48.61
N ARG A 3 -6.14 53.81 47.50
CA ARG A 3 -6.70 53.33 46.22
C ARG A 3 -6.03 52.00 45.89
N ILE A 4 -6.84 50.96 45.89
CA ILE A 4 -6.49 49.57 45.57
C ILE A 4 -6.37 49.47 44.05
N ALA A 5 -5.20 49.09 43.56
CA ALA A 5 -4.96 48.77 42.15
C ALA A 5 -5.29 47.29 41.90
N ILE A 6 -6.39 47.04 41.20
CA ILE A 6 -6.77 45.72 40.68
C ILE A 6 -6.13 45.61 39.29
N CYS A 7 -5.01 44.89 39.18
CA CYS A 7 -4.49 44.45 37.90
C CYS A 7 -5.26 43.20 37.46
N LEU A 8 -6.10 43.39 36.45
CA LEU A 8 -6.86 42.38 35.74
C LEU A 8 -5.88 41.42 35.01
N PHE A 9 -5.68 40.22 35.55
CA PHE A 9 -4.97 39.15 34.85
C PHE A 9 -5.90 38.55 33.78
N LEU A 10 -5.71 38.98 32.53
CA LEU A 10 -6.29 38.34 31.35
C LEU A 10 -5.57 37.01 31.12
N ALA A 11 -6.17 35.91 31.58
CA ALA A 11 -5.78 34.56 31.22
C ALA A 11 -6.30 34.25 29.80
N PHE A 12 -5.45 34.44 28.79
CA PHE A 12 -5.67 33.86 27.47
C PHE A 12 -5.39 32.35 27.55
N ALA A 13 -6.44 31.55 27.59
CA ALA A 13 -6.35 30.11 27.39
C ALA A 13 -6.05 29.86 25.90
N PHE A 14 -4.79 29.56 25.58
CA PHE A 14 -4.43 28.97 24.29
C PHE A 14 -4.98 27.54 24.26
N VAL A 15 -6.08 27.34 23.54
CA VAL A 15 -6.53 26.01 23.13
C VAL A 15 -5.59 25.58 22.01
N ALA A 16 -4.59 24.76 22.32
CA ALA A 16 -3.81 24.10 21.30
C ALA A 16 -4.72 23.08 20.58
N PRO A 17 -4.87 23.12 19.24
CA PRO A 17 -5.49 22.01 18.53
C PRO A 17 -4.57 20.80 18.65
N THR A 18 -4.97 19.85 19.49
CA THR A 18 -4.42 18.50 19.56
C THR A 18 -5.11 17.60 18.54
N LEU A 19 -4.34 16.63 18.04
CA LEU A 19 -4.67 15.59 17.06
C LEU A 19 -4.64 16.05 15.60
N ALA A 20 -3.43 16.14 15.05
CA ALA A 20 -3.22 15.48 13.77
C ALA A 20 -3.37 13.98 14.04
N GLU A 21 -4.51 13.40 13.67
CA GLU A 21 -4.59 11.95 13.49
C GLU A 21 -3.52 11.62 12.45
N ALA A 22 -2.48 10.89 12.88
CA ALA A 22 -1.60 10.25 11.92
C ALA A 22 -2.49 9.30 11.14
N GLN A 23 -2.89 9.68 9.92
CA GLN A 23 -3.46 8.72 9.00
C GLN A 23 -2.43 7.60 8.88
N GLU A 24 -2.79 6.40 9.32
CA GLU A 24 -1.99 5.22 9.07
C GLU A 24 -1.81 5.16 7.55
N LYS A 25 -0.57 5.34 7.12
CA LYS A 25 -0.23 5.30 5.72
C LYS A 25 -0.63 3.91 5.22
N PRO A 26 -1.46 3.78 4.18
CA PRO A 26 -1.88 2.48 3.69
C PRO A 26 -0.64 1.63 3.40
N GLU A 27 -0.57 0.48 4.07
CA GLU A 27 0.53 -0.47 3.96
C GLU A 27 0.37 -1.22 2.65
N PHE A 28 1.13 -0.84 1.62
CA PHE A 28 1.06 -1.47 0.31
C PHE A 28 1.73 -2.85 0.34
N ASN A 29 0.92 -3.91 0.29
CA ASN A 29 1.38 -5.29 0.18
C ASN A 29 1.11 -5.82 -1.25
N PRO A 30 2.16 -6.06 -2.06
CA PRO A 30 2.03 -6.43 -3.47
C PRO A 30 1.53 -7.86 -3.66
N PHE A 31 1.56 -8.68 -2.61
CA PHE A 31 1.03 -10.04 -2.65
C PHE A 31 -0.50 -10.05 -2.70
N GLN A 32 -1.17 -8.94 -2.38
CA GLN A 32 -2.63 -8.77 -2.35
C GLN A 32 -3.32 -8.77 -3.74
N PHE A 33 -2.70 -9.32 -4.78
CA PHE A 33 -3.12 -9.07 -6.17
C PHE A 33 -3.01 -10.28 -7.12
N LEU A 34 -2.87 -11.50 -6.58
CA LEU A 34 -2.83 -12.74 -7.38
C LEU A 34 -4.26 -13.10 -7.88
N GLY A 35 -4.46 -13.16 -9.21
CA GLY A 35 -5.75 -13.20 -9.94
C GLY A 35 -6.56 -14.52 -9.90
N ASP A 36 -7.44 -14.78 -10.88
CA ASP A 36 -8.61 -15.70 -10.77
C ASP A 36 -8.39 -17.23 -10.56
N ASP A 37 -7.17 -17.76 -10.56
CA ASP A 37 -6.86 -19.07 -9.96
C ASP A 37 -6.00 -18.96 -8.68
N GLY A 38 -5.25 -17.86 -8.54
CA GLY A 38 -5.10 -17.01 -7.34
C GLY A 38 -4.36 -17.54 -6.14
N SER A 39 -4.11 -18.83 -6.09
CA SER A 39 -3.41 -19.44 -4.98
C SER A 39 -1.95 -19.00 -4.98
N VAL A 40 -1.48 -18.58 -3.81
CA VAL A 40 -0.06 -18.43 -3.51
C VAL A 40 0.66 -19.74 -3.83
N PRO A 41 1.68 -19.76 -4.71
CA PRO A 41 2.42 -20.99 -4.94
C PRO A 41 3.06 -21.44 -3.62
N ALA A 42 3.06 -22.75 -3.35
CA ALA A 42 3.51 -23.31 -2.08
C ALA A 42 4.92 -22.86 -1.69
N GLU A 43 5.78 -22.58 -2.67
CA GLU A 43 7.12 -22.10 -2.41
C GLU A 43 7.17 -20.67 -1.86
N TRP A 44 6.13 -19.86 -2.03
CA TRP A 44 6.02 -18.52 -1.45
C TRP A 44 5.42 -18.51 -0.04
N VAL A 45 4.80 -19.60 0.39
CA VAL A 45 4.17 -19.72 1.70
C VAL A 45 5.20 -19.60 2.83
N GLY A 46 4.86 -18.83 3.87
CA GLY A 46 5.70 -18.63 5.04
C GLY A 46 5.60 -17.23 5.63
N ILE A 47 6.43 -16.96 6.63
CA ILE A 47 6.56 -15.64 7.25
C ILE A 47 7.79 -14.95 6.65
N TRP A 48 7.59 -13.72 6.18
CA TRP A 48 8.59 -12.94 5.45
C TRP A 48 8.87 -11.62 6.16
N GLN A 49 10.15 -11.30 6.34
CA GLN A 49 10.60 -9.95 6.67
C GLN A 49 10.76 -9.20 5.35
N ILE A 50 10.00 -8.13 5.17
CA ILE A 50 9.92 -7.36 3.93
C ILE A 50 10.51 -5.97 4.17
N GLU A 51 11.34 -5.53 3.24
CA GLU A 51 11.76 -4.13 3.12
C GLU A 51 11.25 -3.58 1.79
N ALA A 52 10.53 -2.47 1.85
CA ALA A 52 9.95 -1.82 0.68
C ALA A 52 10.45 -0.37 0.58
N THR A 53 10.80 0.04 -0.64
CA THR A 53 11.10 1.43 -0.96
C THR A 53 10.18 1.91 -2.07
N SER A 54 9.73 3.16 -2.00
CA SER A 54 8.86 3.75 -3.03
C SER A 54 9.44 5.05 -3.55
N ARG A 55 9.30 5.30 -4.85
CA ARG A 55 9.80 6.48 -5.55
C ARG A 55 8.89 6.85 -6.72
N PHE A 56 8.97 8.10 -7.18
CA PHE A 56 8.38 8.47 -8.46
C PHE A 56 9.12 7.78 -9.62
N CYS A 57 8.40 7.41 -10.66
CA CYS A 57 8.99 6.85 -11.87
C CYS A 57 10.02 7.81 -12.47
N GLY A 58 11.22 7.30 -12.80
CA GLY A 58 12.33 8.09 -13.34
C GLY A 58 13.11 8.91 -12.30
N SER A 59 12.67 8.99 -11.05
CA SER A 59 13.41 9.64 -9.97
C SER A 59 14.30 8.63 -9.22
N SER A 60 15.42 9.11 -8.67
CA SER A 60 16.23 8.35 -7.70
C SER A 60 15.93 8.71 -6.25
N GLU A 61 15.05 9.68 -6.01
CA GLU A 61 14.66 10.11 -4.66
C GLU A 61 13.69 9.11 -4.03
N ILE A 62 14.02 8.64 -2.83
CA ILE A 62 13.16 7.73 -2.06
C ILE A 62 12.11 8.56 -1.33
N LEU A 63 10.84 8.29 -1.62
CA LEU A 63 9.70 8.91 -0.94
C LEU A 63 9.44 8.26 0.41
N THR A 64 9.57 6.94 0.49
CA THR A 64 9.37 6.19 1.73
C THR A 64 10.12 4.88 1.72
N THR A 65 10.54 4.47 2.91
CA THR A 65 11.02 3.13 3.22
C THR A 65 10.15 2.55 4.34
N THR A 66 9.74 1.29 4.20
CA THR A 66 8.97 0.57 5.21
C THR A 66 9.61 -0.80 5.45
N SER A 67 9.54 -1.30 6.68
CA SER A 67 9.94 -2.65 7.04
C SER A 67 8.80 -3.32 7.79
N ILE A 68 8.34 -4.46 7.30
CA ILE A 68 7.13 -5.14 7.78
C ILE A 68 7.40 -6.65 7.88
N VAL A 69 6.64 -7.34 8.71
CA VAL A 69 6.61 -8.81 8.74
C VAL A 69 5.25 -9.24 8.27
N ASP A 70 5.21 -10.07 7.24
CA ASP A 70 3.97 -10.54 6.64
C ASP A 70 3.94 -12.06 6.56
N THR A 71 2.74 -12.63 6.55
CA THR A 71 2.53 -14.07 6.46
C THR A 71 1.80 -14.38 5.16
N LEU A 72 2.44 -15.17 4.30
CA LEU A 72 1.82 -15.66 3.06
C LEU A 72 1.30 -17.08 3.30
N CYS A 73 0.00 -17.25 3.12
CA CYS A 73 -0.71 -18.49 3.34
C CYS A 73 -1.04 -19.21 2.04
N GLU A 74 -1.10 -20.55 2.09
CA GLU A 74 -1.50 -21.32 0.93
C GLU A 74 -2.98 -21.09 0.64
N SER A 75 -3.35 -20.95 -0.65
CA SER A 75 -4.74 -20.83 -1.09
C SER A 75 -5.53 -19.62 -0.57
N GLU A 76 -4.88 -18.65 0.08
CA GLU A 76 -5.55 -17.37 0.32
C GLU A 76 -5.76 -16.68 -1.03
N SER A 77 -7.03 -16.49 -1.38
CA SER A 77 -7.39 -15.60 -2.48
C SER A 77 -7.14 -14.19 -1.99
N PHE A 78 -6.18 -13.53 -2.59
CA PHE A 78 -5.77 -12.18 -2.24
C PHE A 78 -6.74 -11.12 -2.78
N ASN A 79 -8.04 -11.37 -2.77
CA ASN A 79 -9.00 -10.32 -3.07
C ASN A 79 -9.01 -9.38 -1.86
N GLN A 80 -8.56 -8.14 -2.03
CA GLN A 80 -8.95 -7.11 -1.10
C GLN A 80 -10.47 -6.98 -1.22
N ASP A 81 -11.18 -7.26 -0.13
CA ASP A 81 -12.48 -6.64 0.12
C ASP A 81 -12.25 -5.15 0.45
N ASP A 82 -11.58 -4.40 -0.42
CA ASP A 82 -11.69 -2.94 -0.41
C ASP A 82 -12.97 -2.62 -1.19
N PRO A 83 -14.07 -2.29 -0.50
CA PRO A 83 -15.33 -2.03 -1.16
C PRO A 83 -15.26 -0.81 -2.08
N GLU A 84 -14.20 -0.01 -2.01
CA GLU A 84 -14.03 1.20 -2.80
C GLU A 84 -13.33 0.93 -4.15
N VAL A 85 -12.58 -0.18 -4.29
CA VAL A 85 -11.79 -0.47 -5.49
C VAL A 85 -11.93 -1.92 -5.97
N ASP A 86 -12.65 -2.10 -7.08
CA ASP A 86 -12.69 -3.38 -7.78
C ASP A 86 -11.48 -3.49 -8.72
N PHE A 87 -10.49 -4.28 -8.32
CA PHE A 87 -9.32 -4.57 -9.14
C PHE A 87 -9.54 -5.82 -9.99
N ASN A 88 -9.30 -5.69 -11.29
CA ASN A 88 -9.17 -6.83 -12.19
C ASN A 88 -7.69 -7.16 -12.40
N CYS A 89 -7.26 -8.31 -11.88
CA CYS A 89 -5.89 -8.77 -11.95
C CYS A 89 -5.75 -9.96 -12.92
N SER A 90 -4.70 -9.90 -13.75
CA SER A 90 -4.31 -10.97 -14.66
C SER A 90 -2.80 -11.22 -14.56
N GLY A 91 -2.37 -12.46 -14.78
CA GLY A 91 -0.95 -12.80 -14.69
C GLY A 91 -0.71 -14.22 -14.20
N SER A 92 0.48 -14.44 -13.66
CA SER A 92 0.86 -15.72 -13.04
C SER A 92 1.95 -15.55 -12.00
N ALA A 93 1.92 -16.41 -10.99
CA ALA A 93 3.05 -16.66 -10.11
C ALA A 93 3.46 -18.13 -10.20
N THR A 94 4.76 -18.36 -10.22
CA THR A 94 5.38 -19.68 -10.19
C THR A 94 6.25 -19.80 -8.94
N ALA A 95 6.90 -20.93 -8.73
CA ALA A 95 7.86 -21.12 -7.63
C ALA A 95 8.98 -20.05 -7.56
N THR A 96 9.33 -19.42 -8.69
CA THR A 96 10.50 -18.52 -8.80
C THR A 96 10.20 -17.18 -9.44
N THR A 97 9.03 -16.98 -10.05
CA THR A 97 8.70 -15.74 -10.77
C THR A 97 7.30 -15.26 -10.46
N MET A 98 7.09 -13.95 -10.51
CA MET A 98 5.78 -13.31 -10.45
C MET A 98 5.68 -12.30 -11.59
N ASN A 99 4.62 -12.39 -12.39
CA ASN A 99 4.31 -11.38 -13.40
C ASN A 99 2.80 -11.16 -13.42
N MET A 100 2.35 -10.00 -12.97
CA MET A 100 0.93 -9.69 -12.85
C MET A 100 0.65 -8.25 -13.26
N THR A 101 -0.56 -8.02 -13.74
CA THR A 101 -1.10 -6.70 -14.04
C THR A 101 -2.49 -6.60 -13.45
N CYS A 102 -2.70 -5.59 -12.61
CA CYS A 102 -3.98 -5.25 -12.03
C CYS A 102 -4.43 -3.90 -12.52
N THR A 103 -5.72 -3.78 -12.83
CA THR A 103 -6.33 -2.50 -13.17
C THR A 103 -7.59 -2.29 -12.36
N GLY A 104 -7.80 -1.07 -11.85
CA GLY A 104 -9.02 -0.68 -11.14
C GLY A 104 -9.43 0.73 -11.53
N THR A 105 -10.70 1.06 -11.33
CA THR A 105 -11.24 2.39 -11.60
C THR A 105 -12.15 2.82 -10.44
N ASN A 106 -11.88 4.00 -9.87
CA ASN A 106 -12.63 4.55 -8.74
C ASN A 106 -13.06 5.99 -8.99
N PRO A 107 -14.19 6.43 -8.42
CA PRO A 107 -14.57 7.83 -8.48
C PRO A 107 -13.59 8.70 -7.69
N ALA A 108 -12.97 9.69 -8.33
CA ALA A 108 -12.12 10.70 -7.70
C ALA A 108 -12.86 12.00 -7.38
N GLY A 109 -14.12 12.09 -7.82
CA GLY A 109 -15.01 13.23 -7.59
C GLY A 109 -16.20 13.21 -8.55
N PRO A 110 -17.12 14.19 -8.46
CA PRO A 110 -18.25 14.27 -9.38
C PRO A 110 -17.78 14.35 -10.84
N GLY A 111 -18.07 13.31 -11.63
CA GLY A 111 -17.71 13.23 -13.05
C GLY A 111 -16.23 12.95 -13.35
N CYS A 112 -15.43 12.61 -12.34
CA CYS A 112 -14.02 12.29 -12.48
C CYS A 112 -13.71 10.89 -11.96
N ASP A 113 -13.03 10.11 -12.78
CA ASP A 113 -12.57 8.75 -12.45
C ASP A 113 -11.06 8.73 -12.32
N GLN A 114 -10.55 8.09 -11.27
CA GLN A 114 -9.17 7.67 -11.12
C GLN A 114 -9.02 6.25 -11.66
N ASN A 115 -8.07 6.04 -12.55
CA ASN A 115 -7.72 4.74 -13.08
C ASN A 115 -6.36 4.32 -12.53
N LEU A 116 -6.30 3.12 -12.01
CA LEU A 116 -5.12 2.51 -11.41
C LEU A 116 -4.65 1.38 -12.32
N SER A 117 -3.36 1.34 -12.64
CA SER A 117 -2.71 0.20 -13.31
C SER A 117 -1.44 -0.16 -12.56
N ILE A 118 -1.40 -1.38 -12.02
CA ILE A 118 -0.28 -1.88 -11.23
C ILE A 118 0.33 -3.07 -11.94
N VAL A 119 1.62 -3.00 -12.25
CA VAL A 119 2.38 -4.09 -12.85
C VAL A 119 3.37 -4.63 -11.83
N PHE A 120 3.27 -5.91 -11.52
CA PHE A 120 4.16 -6.63 -10.62
C PHE A 120 5.13 -7.49 -11.41
N GLU A 121 6.41 -7.35 -11.12
CA GLU A 121 7.48 -8.19 -11.65
C GLU A 121 8.37 -8.66 -10.50
N GLY A 122 8.40 -9.97 -10.27
CA GLY A 122 9.08 -10.55 -9.12
C GLY A 122 9.93 -11.75 -9.48
N THR A 123 11.01 -11.93 -8.72
CA THR A 123 11.83 -13.14 -8.74
C THR A 123 12.07 -13.63 -7.32
N ARG A 124 12.07 -14.95 -7.12
CA ARG A 124 12.37 -15.62 -5.86
C ARG A 124 13.52 -16.60 -6.06
N ASN A 125 14.45 -16.58 -5.11
CA ASN A 125 15.58 -17.49 -5.06
C ASN A 125 15.70 -18.10 -3.65
N GLY A 126 15.04 -19.23 -3.42
CA GLY A 126 14.98 -19.87 -2.11
C GLY A 126 14.24 -19.00 -1.10
N ASP A 127 14.94 -18.56 -0.06
CA ASP A 127 14.37 -17.77 1.04
C ASP A 127 14.47 -16.27 0.82
N THR A 128 14.79 -15.81 -0.39
CA THR A 128 14.73 -14.39 -0.74
C THR A 128 13.91 -14.14 -1.98
N TYR A 129 13.27 -12.98 -2.05
CA TYR A 129 12.65 -12.48 -3.28
C TYR A 129 12.92 -11.00 -3.47
N THR A 130 12.78 -10.56 -4.72
CA THR A 130 12.68 -9.16 -5.10
C THR A 130 11.45 -8.97 -5.97
N ILE A 131 10.58 -8.03 -5.63
CA ILE A 131 9.40 -7.64 -6.41
C ILE A 131 9.51 -6.15 -6.73
N THR A 132 9.22 -5.80 -7.97
CA THR A 132 8.99 -4.42 -8.39
C THR A 132 7.53 -4.28 -8.77
N ALA A 133 6.84 -3.34 -8.12
CA ALA A 133 5.50 -2.92 -8.49
C ALA A 133 5.59 -1.54 -9.14
N THR A 134 5.06 -1.39 -10.35
CA THR A 134 4.91 -0.09 -11.01
C THR A 134 3.44 0.28 -11.01
N THR A 135 3.10 1.34 -10.28
CA THR A 135 1.73 1.86 -10.19
C THR A 135 1.60 3.12 -11.02
N ASN A 136 0.71 3.10 -12.00
CA ASN A 136 0.29 4.27 -12.76
C ASN A 136 -1.09 4.69 -12.29
N VAL A 137 -1.24 5.96 -11.98
CA VAL A 137 -2.50 6.60 -11.62
C VAL A 137 -2.80 7.62 -12.71
N THR A 138 -3.92 7.45 -13.40
CA THR A 138 -4.40 8.41 -14.40
C THR A 138 -5.81 8.88 -14.07
N TYR A 139 -6.21 10.02 -14.63
CA TYR A 139 -7.53 10.58 -14.39
C TYR A 139 -8.30 10.81 -15.69
N SER A 140 -9.61 10.59 -15.66
CA SER A 140 -10.49 10.78 -16.82
C SER A 140 -11.81 11.44 -16.43
N GLY A 141 -12.37 12.27 -17.32
CA GLY A 141 -13.62 13.00 -17.10
C GLY A 141 -13.42 14.45 -16.67
N ASP A 142 -14.37 14.99 -15.90
CA ASP A 142 -14.39 16.36 -15.39
C ASP A 142 -13.56 16.49 -14.10
N CYS A 143 -12.27 16.21 -14.21
CA CYS A 143 -11.34 16.22 -13.08
C CYS A 143 -10.85 17.63 -12.72
N SER A 144 -10.53 17.84 -11.43
CA SER A 144 -9.84 19.05 -10.99
C SER A 144 -8.49 19.17 -11.71
N PRO A 145 -8.07 20.36 -12.18
CA PRO A 145 -6.78 20.55 -12.83
C PRO A 145 -5.57 20.36 -11.89
N GLU A 146 -5.81 20.24 -10.58
CA GLU A 146 -4.78 19.92 -9.59
C GLU A 146 -4.43 18.43 -9.57
N LEU A 147 -5.33 17.57 -10.06
CA LEU A 147 -5.07 16.15 -10.23
C LEU A 147 -4.20 15.96 -11.46
N GLN A 148 -3.01 15.41 -11.25
CA GLN A 148 -2.07 15.08 -12.30
C GLN A 148 -1.82 13.59 -12.30
N ASP A 149 -1.62 13.02 -13.49
CA ASP A 149 -1.18 11.64 -13.62
C ASP A 149 0.12 11.45 -12.86
N THR A 150 0.20 10.35 -12.11
CA THR A 150 1.37 10.03 -11.29
C THR A 150 1.79 8.59 -11.52
N CYS A 151 3.09 8.36 -11.37
CA CYS A 151 3.67 7.04 -11.52
C CYS A 151 4.62 6.79 -10.36
N PHE A 152 4.46 5.65 -9.71
CA PHE A 152 5.27 5.19 -8.59
C PHE A 152 5.91 3.85 -8.93
N VAL A 153 7.15 3.68 -8.49
CA VAL A 153 7.82 2.37 -8.45
C VAL A 153 8.05 2.02 -6.99
N SER A 154 7.51 0.88 -6.58
CA SER A 154 7.82 0.24 -5.31
C SER A 154 8.74 -0.94 -5.57
N THR A 155 9.89 -0.99 -4.92
CA THR A 155 10.78 -2.16 -4.94
C THR A 155 10.79 -2.77 -3.56
N GLN A 156 10.54 -4.07 -3.49
CA GLN A 156 10.46 -4.84 -2.28
C GLN A 156 11.47 -5.98 -2.32
N THR A 157 12.13 -6.20 -1.19
CA THR A 157 12.96 -7.38 -0.95
C THR A 157 12.44 -8.09 0.28
N GLY A 158 12.20 -9.39 0.17
CA GLY A 158 11.78 -10.21 1.29
C GLY A 158 12.80 -11.27 1.64
N THR A 159 12.94 -11.56 2.93
CA THR A 159 13.66 -12.72 3.45
C THR A 159 12.72 -13.59 4.27
N ARG A 160 12.63 -14.88 3.95
CA ARG A 160 11.79 -15.82 4.69
C ARG A 160 12.41 -16.07 6.05
N ILE A 161 11.65 -15.78 7.11
CA ILE A 161 12.06 -16.03 8.49
C ILE A 161 11.44 -17.31 9.06
N SER A 162 10.34 -17.79 8.46
CA SER A 162 9.75 -19.11 8.75
C SER A 162 9.09 -19.70 7.49
N SER A 163 9.28 -20.99 7.24
CA SER A 163 8.53 -21.72 6.20
C SER A 163 7.15 -22.19 6.66
N ASP A 164 6.91 -22.18 7.97
CA ASP A 164 5.61 -22.49 8.56
C ASP A 164 4.87 -21.17 8.83
N PRO A 165 3.79 -20.86 8.08
CA PRO A 165 2.97 -19.67 8.33
C PRO A 165 2.12 -19.82 9.60
N GLY A 166 2.07 -21.00 10.22
CA GLY A 166 1.18 -21.31 11.34
C GLY A 166 -0.26 -21.52 10.87
N GLU A 167 -1.22 -21.18 11.74
CA GLU A 167 -2.64 -21.23 11.38
C GLU A 167 -3.00 -20.05 10.47
N CYS A 168 -3.09 -20.34 9.17
CA CYS A 168 -3.76 -19.48 8.20
C CYS A 168 -5.23 -19.39 8.57
N LYS A 169 -5.59 -18.36 9.35
CA LYS A 169 -6.98 -18.09 9.65
C LYS A 169 -7.61 -17.65 8.35
N GLY A 170 -8.30 -18.58 7.68
CA GLY A 170 -9.12 -18.24 6.53
C GLY A 170 -9.95 -17.02 6.91
N VAL A 171 -9.64 -15.89 6.28
CA VAL A 171 -10.46 -14.69 6.38
C VAL A 171 -11.84 -15.12 5.87
N PRO A 172 -12.90 -15.02 6.69
CA PRO A 172 -14.23 -15.49 6.32
C PRO A 172 -14.74 -14.88 5.01
#